data_AF-A0A1Q7RS08-F1
#
_entry.id   AF-A0A1Q7RS08-F1
#
_cell.length_a   1.000
_cell.length_b   1.000
_cell.length_c   1.000
_cell.angle_alpha   90.00
_cell.angle_beta   90.00
_cell.angle_gamma   90.00
#
_symmetry.space_group_name_H-M   'P 1'
#
loop_
_entity.id
_entity.type
_entity.pdbx_description
1 polymer ?
#
loop_
_entity_poly.entity_id
_entity_poly.type
_entity_poly.pdbx_seq_one_letter_code
_entity_poly.pdbx_strand_id
1 'polypeptide(L)'
;MSANEQYFVVAADGKEYGPADLETLRQWVREGRVVHGTHIKQAGGGVQYAGKMAELVDLFPPRDPHASAPGQAPPPQSLPSSVTLPSEFRVWEFIGRGWDVVKPHWLIFAGMFFILMAIEGVPYLGPLASFIIGGALMVGVWRAILGAIGGRMPDIGMMFQGFDRFGDAFLAQLIRGILIFLGFLCLIVPVIILGIMLHGFDRFGDASLAHLIMGILIFLGVLCLSVPGIILSIMWMFTYPIIAETNLGFWEAMRESARLTEEYRWRLFLLLLASIPVLCLGLLVFCLGVLVAIPVIYAALGLSYRFLQAKKGAPAPGPA
;
A
#
# COMPACT_ATOMS: atom_id res chain seq x y z
N MET A 1 3.41 -43.14 -45.76
CA MET A 1 3.04 -41.72 -45.92
C MET A 1 2.51 -41.27 -44.58
N SER A 2 3.33 -40.54 -43.84
CA SER A 2 3.15 -40.22 -42.42
C SER A 2 1.93 -39.33 -42.21
N ALA A 3 1.16 -39.57 -41.15
CA ALA A 3 0.02 -38.75 -40.78
C ALA A 3 0.46 -37.29 -40.60
N ASN A 4 -0.33 -36.36 -41.14
CA ASN A 4 -0.04 -34.93 -41.12
C ASN A 4 -0.27 -34.39 -39.70
N GLU A 5 0.73 -34.47 -38.84
CA GLU A 5 0.65 -33.96 -37.46
C GLU A 5 0.55 -32.43 -37.50
N GLN A 6 -0.64 -31.91 -37.20
CA GLN A 6 -0.93 -30.48 -37.16
C GLN A 6 -0.86 -29.98 -35.72
N TYR A 7 -0.28 -28.80 -35.55
CA TYR A 7 -0.09 -28.17 -34.25
C TYR A 7 -0.70 -26.77 -34.24
N PHE A 8 -1.17 -26.37 -33.06
CA PHE A 8 -1.71 -25.05 -32.78
C PHE A 8 -0.90 -24.42 -31.64
N VAL A 9 -0.42 -23.20 -31.85
CA VAL A 9 0.29 -22.41 -30.84
C VAL A 9 -0.72 -21.56 -30.10
N VAL A 10 -0.80 -21.73 -28.79
CA VAL A 10 -1.66 -20.91 -27.92
C VAL A 10 -0.80 -19.79 -27.35
N ALA A 11 -1.09 -18.56 -27.79
CA ALA A 11 -0.41 -17.37 -27.30
C ALA A 11 -0.89 -17.00 -25.89
N ALA A 12 -0.15 -16.13 -25.20
CA ALA A 12 -0.47 -15.70 -23.83
C ALA A 12 -1.81 -14.94 -23.73
N ASP A 13 -2.34 -14.45 -24.86
CA ASP A 13 -3.65 -13.81 -25.00
C ASP A 13 -4.82 -14.82 -25.16
N GLY A 14 -4.53 -16.13 -25.14
CA GLY A 14 -5.50 -17.20 -25.28
C GLY A 14 -5.94 -17.49 -26.72
N LYS A 15 -5.36 -16.83 -27.73
CA LYS A 15 -5.66 -17.11 -29.13
C LYS A 15 -4.85 -18.31 -29.63
N GLU A 16 -5.53 -19.21 -30.34
CA GLU A 16 -4.92 -20.37 -31.00
C GLU A 16 -4.51 -19.98 -32.43
N TYR A 17 -3.23 -20.16 -32.78
CA TYR A 17 -2.68 -19.93 -34.11
C TYR A 17 -2.31 -21.28 -34.74
N GLY A 18 -2.95 -21.62 -35.86
CA GLY A 18 -2.73 -22.86 -36.60
C GLY A 18 -3.79 -23.11 -37.67
N PRO A 19 -3.76 -24.26 -38.37
CA PRO A 19 -2.82 -25.37 -38.17
C PRO A 19 -1.43 -25.10 -38.77
N ALA A 20 -0.37 -25.39 -38.02
CA ALA A 20 1.02 -25.36 -38.47
C ALA A 20 1.61 -26.78 -38.45
N ASP A 21 2.52 -27.08 -39.38
CA ASP A 21 3.30 -28.32 -39.36
C ASP A 21 4.55 -28.19 -38.47
N LEU A 22 5.24 -29.30 -38.25
CA LEU A 22 6.44 -29.35 -37.41
C LEU A 22 7.57 -28.45 -37.97
N GLU A 23 7.66 -28.31 -39.29
CA GLU A 23 8.69 -27.48 -39.94
C GLU A 23 8.44 -25.98 -39.72
N THR A 24 7.19 -25.54 -39.86
CA THR A 24 6.74 -24.18 -39.54
C THR A 24 6.95 -23.85 -38.07
N LEU A 25 6.66 -24.80 -37.17
CA LEU A 25 6.93 -24.65 -35.74
C LEU A 25 8.42 -24.43 -35.43
N ARG A 26 9.29 -25.22 -36.05
CA ARG A 26 10.75 -25.05 -35.90
C ARG A 26 11.21 -23.68 -36.41
N GLN A 27 10.62 -23.20 -37.50
CA GLN A 27 10.90 -21.85 -38.01
C GLN A 27 10.47 -20.78 -37.01
N TRP A 28 9.28 -20.89 -36.40
CA TRP A 28 8.82 -19.91 -35.41
C TRP A 28 9.65 -19.89 -34.13
N VAL A 29 10.22 -21.02 -33.73
CA VAL A 29 11.20 -21.08 -32.63
C VAL A 29 12.47 -20.31 -33.01
N ARG A 30 13.00 -20.52 -34.21
CA ARG A 30 14.18 -19.78 -34.72
C ARG A 30 13.93 -18.28 -34.87
N GLU A 31 12.72 -17.90 -35.24
CA GLU A 31 12.28 -16.50 -35.34
C GLU A 31 11.98 -15.86 -33.97
N GLY A 32 12.10 -16.60 -32.87
CA GLY A 32 11.85 -16.11 -31.50
C GLY A 32 10.36 -15.86 -31.19
N ARG A 33 9.44 -16.32 -32.04
CA ARG A 33 7.98 -16.16 -31.86
C ARG A 33 7.39 -17.19 -30.89
N VAL A 34 8.06 -18.32 -30.72
CA VAL A 34 7.70 -19.38 -29.77
C VAL A 34 8.82 -19.50 -28.74
N VAL A 35 8.48 -19.38 -27.46
CA VAL A 35 9.42 -19.46 -26.32
C VAL A 35 9.19 -20.75 -25.54
N HIS A 36 10.11 -21.12 -24.64
CA HIS A 36 10.00 -22.34 -23.83
C HIS A 36 8.64 -22.52 -23.12
N GLY A 37 8.04 -21.42 -22.67
CA GLY A 37 6.77 -21.40 -21.95
C GLY A 37 5.51 -21.37 -22.84
N THR A 38 5.64 -21.38 -24.16
CA THR A 38 4.50 -21.35 -25.07
C THR A 38 3.77 -22.70 -25.07
N HIS A 39 2.44 -22.67 -25.02
CA HIS A 39 1.62 -23.87 -25.08
C HIS A 39 1.39 -24.29 -26.53
N ILE A 40 1.67 -25.55 -26.84
CA ILE A 40 1.46 -26.17 -28.15
C ILE A 40 0.42 -27.27 -27.99
N LYS A 41 -0.62 -27.23 -28.81
CA LYS A 41 -1.72 -28.18 -28.84
C LYS A 41 -1.62 -29.00 -30.13
N GLN A 42 -1.49 -30.32 -30.01
CA GLN A 42 -1.44 -31.23 -31.16
C GLN A 42 -2.85 -31.64 -31.58
N ALA A 43 -3.13 -31.70 -32.88
CA ALA A 43 -4.41 -32.15 -33.41
C ALA A 43 -4.63 -33.63 -33.04
N GLY A 44 -5.52 -33.90 -32.08
CA GLY A 44 -5.78 -35.23 -31.52
C GLY A 44 -5.00 -35.57 -30.24
N GLY A 45 -4.19 -34.64 -29.72
CA GLY A 45 -3.39 -34.80 -28.50
C GLY A 45 -3.68 -33.75 -27.42
N GLY A 46 -2.96 -33.84 -26.31
CA GLY A 46 -3.02 -32.87 -25.21
C GLY A 46 -2.22 -31.60 -25.47
N VAL A 47 -2.39 -30.60 -24.60
CA VAL A 47 -1.58 -29.37 -24.60
C VAL A 47 -0.25 -29.64 -23.90
N GLN A 48 0.85 -29.30 -24.56
CA GLN A 48 2.20 -29.50 -24.04
C GLN A 48 3.06 -28.24 -24.26
N TYR A 49 4.01 -28.01 -23.36
CA TYR A 49 4.90 -26.84 -23.45
C TYR A 49 5.95 -27.04 -24.54
N ALA A 50 6.23 -25.99 -25.31
CA ALA A 50 7.23 -26.03 -26.38
C ALA A 50 8.61 -26.48 -25.88
N GLY A 51 9.00 -26.09 -24.68
CA GLY A 51 10.27 -26.51 -24.06
C GLY A 51 10.32 -27.97 -23.58
N LYS A 52 9.20 -28.70 -23.60
CA LYS A 52 9.13 -30.14 -23.27
C LYS A 52 9.03 -31.04 -24.51
N MET A 53 8.87 -30.46 -25.70
CA MET A 53 8.84 -31.21 -26.94
C MET A 53 10.26 -31.59 -27.36
N ALA A 54 10.53 -32.88 -27.48
CA ALA A 54 11.84 -33.39 -27.88
C ALA A 54 12.26 -32.86 -29.27
N GLU A 55 11.33 -32.53 -30.16
CA GLU A 55 11.66 -32.01 -31.49
C GLU A 55 12.04 -30.51 -31.52
N LEU A 56 11.80 -29.77 -30.44
CA LEU A 56 12.01 -28.31 -30.36
C LEU A 56 13.03 -27.91 -29.29
N VAL A 57 13.30 -28.77 -28.31
CA VAL A 57 14.17 -28.47 -27.16
C VAL A 57 15.59 -28.02 -27.57
N ASP A 58 16.13 -28.62 -28.63
CA ASP A 58 17.49 -28.33 -29.13
C ASP A 58 17.57 -27.03 -29.95
N LEU A 59 16.43 -26.45 -30.33
CA LEU A 59 16.35 -25.23 -31.14
C LEU A 59 16.25 -23.96 -30.29
N PHE A 60 16.04 -24.08 -28.97
CA PHE A 60 16.04 -22.93 -28.08
C PHE A 60 17.48 -22.52 -27.73
N PRO A 61 17.79 -21.21 -27.70
CA PRO A 61 19.09 -20.74 -27.26
C PRO A 61 19.37 -21.19 -25.81
N PRO A 62 20.66 -21.39 -25.43
CA PRO A 62 21.02 -21.73 -24.06
C PRO A 62 20.38 -20.76 -23.09
N ARG A 63 19.72 -21.30 -22.05
CA ARG A 63 19.01 -20.51 -21.06
C ARG A 63 19.98 -19.57 -20.35
N ASP A 64 20.02 -18.31 -20.74
CA ASP A 64 20.67 -17.27 -19.94
C ASP A 64 19.92 -17.18 -18.60
N PRO A 65 20.56 -17.50 -17.46
CA PRO A 65 19.91 -17.42 -16.14
C PRO A 65 19.47 -15.99 -15.79
N HIS A 66 19.94 -15.01 -16.56
CA HIS A 66 19.75 -13.57 -16.37
C HIS A 66 18.87 -12.92 -17.45
N ALA A 67 18.48 -13.62 -18.51
CA ALA A 67 17.59 -13.07 -19.52
C ALA A 67 16.14 -13.16 -19.05
N SER A 68 15.65 -12.09 -18.42
CA SER A 68 14.24 -11.96 -18.04
C SER A 68 13.36 -11.88 -19.29
N ALA A 69 12.22 -12.59 -19.30
CA ALA A 69 11.20 -12.41 -20.33
C ALA A 69 10.70 -10.95 -20.34
N PRO A 70 10.44 -10.34 -21.51
CA PRO A 70 9.91 -8.98 -21.55
C PRO A 70 8.54 -8.95 -20.87
N GLY A 71 8.47 -8.28 -19.72
CA GLY A 71 7.26 -8.18 -18.87
C GLY A 71 7.35 -8.86 -17.51
N GLN A 72 8.44 -9.57 -17.18
CA GLN A 72 8.64 -10.15 -15.85
C GLN A 72 9.61 -9.28 -15.05
N ALA A 73 9.13 -8.72 -13.93
CA ALA A 73 9.95 -7.94 -13.01
C ALA A 73 11.20 -8.75 -12.60
N PRO A 74 12.38 -8.10 -12.46
CA PRO A 74 13.61 -8.79 -12.11
C PRO A 74 13.40 -9.64 -10.85
N PRO A 75 13.94 -10.87 -10.80
CA PRO A 75 13.83 -11.72 -9.61
C PRO A 75 14.38 -10.94 -8.42
N PRO A 76 13.73 -11.02 -7.23
CA PRO A 76 14.17 -10.29 -6.06
C PRO A 76 15.62 -10.66 -5.75
N GLN A 77 16.53 -9.73 -6.01
CA GLN A 77 17.89 -9.80 -5.50
C GLN A 77 17.75 -9.88 -3.98
N SER A 78 18.18 -11.00 -3.39
CA SER A 78 18.24 -11.17 -1.95
C SER A 78 19.33 -10.25 -1.39
N LEU A 79 18.94 -9.00 -1.10
CA LEU A 79 19.78 -8.04 -0.40
C LEU A 79 19.96 -8.47 1.07
N PRO A 80 21.10 -8.07 1.69
CA PRO A 80 21.48 -8.49 3.02
C PRO A 80 20.41 -8.16 4.08
N SER A 81 19.97 -9.22 4.74
CA SER A 81 19.42 -9.34 6.09
C SER A 81 18.89 -8.08 6.79
N SER A 82 17.56 -8.03 6.86
CA SER A 82 16.75 -7.60 8.01
C SER A 82 17.20 -6.34 8.74
N VAL A 83 16.44 -5.26 8.60
CA VAL A 83 16.30 -4.32 9.73
C VAL A 83 15.91 -5.17 10.94
N THR A 84 16.84 -5.33 11.88
CA THR A 84 16.56 -6.06 13.11
C THR A 84 15.37 -5.37 13.77
N LEU A 85 14.42 -6.14 14.30
CA LEU A 85 13.32 -5.55 15.03
C LEU A 85 13.83 -5.16 16.43
N PRO A 86 13.45 -3.99 16.97
CA PRO A 86 13.79 -3.62 18.34
C PRO A 86 13.30 -4.69 19.33
N SER A 87 14.02 -4.93 20.43
CA SER A 87 13.57 -5.82 21.51
C SER A 87 12.44 -5.18 22.34
N GLU A 88 12.48 -3.85 22.45
CA GLU A 88 11.52 -3.03 23.18
C GLU A 88 10.90 -1.96 22.30
N PHE A 89 9.69 -1.53 22.66
CA PHE A 89 8.99 -0.50 21.90
C PHE A 89 9.49 0.89 22.32
N ARG A 90 10.54 1.39 21.65
CA ARG A 90 11.10 2.74 21.86
C ARG A 90 10.76 3.64 20.67
N VAL A 91 9.98 4.69 20.93
CA VAL A 91 9.40 5.57 19.89
C VAL A 91 10.46 6.15 18.94
N TRP A 92 11.51 6.76 19.48
CA TRP A 92 12.60 7.35 18.69
C TRP A 92 13.45 6.33 17.95
N GLU A 93 13.54 5.10 18.45
CA GLU A 93 14.26 4.02 17.76
C GLU A 93 13.54 3.62 16.47
N PHE A 94 12.20 3.56 16.48
CA PHE A 94 11.42 3.29 15.27
C PHE A 94 11.56 4.37 14.21
N ILE A 95 11.58 5.65 14.62
CA ILE A 95 11.76 6.77 13.69
C ILE A 95 13.18 6.81 13.14
N GLY A 96 14.19 6.59 13.97
CA GLY A 96 15.58 6.44 13.53
C GLY A 96 15.76 5.29 12.54
N ARG A 97 15.22 4.11 12.83
CA ARG A 97 15.26 2.96 11.89
C ARG A 97 14.40 3.18 10.66
N GLY A 98 13.31 3.93 10.77
CA GLY A 98 12.50 4.36 9.63
C GLY A 98 13.33 5.21 8.65
N TRP A 99 14.18 6.10 9.17
CA TRP A 99 15.16 6.82 8.37
C TRP A 99 16.18 5.90 7.71
N ASP A 100 16.69 4.88 8.42
CA ASP A 100 17.63 3.91 7.83
C ASP A 100 17.01 3.10 6.67
N VAL A 101 15.70 2.83 6.71
CA VAL A 101 14.96 2.18 5.61
C VAL A 101 14.80 3.13 4.41
N VAL A 102 14.48 4.39 4.66
CA VAL A 102 14.16 5.37 3.60
C VAL A 102 15.42 5.94 2.97
N LYS A 103 16.46 6.26 3.75
CA LYS A 103 17.68 6.94 3.31
C LYS A 103 18.33 6.33 2.05
N PRO A 104 18.47 5.00 1.89
CA PRO A 104 19.09 4.42 0.69
C PRO A 104 18.27 4.63 -0.58
N HIS A 105 16.95 4.75 -0.46
CA HIS A 105 16.00 4.84 -1.57
C HIS A 105 15.09 6.07 -1.47
N TRP A 106 15.58 7.14 -0.86
CA TRP A 106 14.75 8.27 -0.44
C TRP A 106 14.03 8.94 -1.61
N LEU A 107 14.67 8.96 -2.79
CA LEU A 107 14.12 9.56 -4.00
C LEU A 107 12.94 8.76 -4.56
N ILE A 108 12.97 7.44 -4.45
CA ILE A 108 11.88 6.56 -4.89
C ILE A 108 10.67 6.79 -3.99
N PHE A 109 10.87 6.74 -2.67
CA PHE A 109 9.80 7.01 -1.72
C PHE A 109 9.25 8.43 -1.84
N ALA A 110 10.12 9.44 -1.92
CA ALA A 110 9.70 10.82 -2.13
C ALA A 110 8.92 10.97 -3.45
N GLY A 111 9.33 10.28 -4.52
CA GLY A 111 8.60 10.23 -5.78
C GLY A 111 7.21 9.62 -5.66
N MET A 112 7.06 8.50 -4.96
CA MET A 112 5.75 7.87 -4.71
C MET A 112 4.81 8.82 -3.96
N PHE A 113 5.27 9.43 -2.86
CA PHE A 113 4.46 10.38 -2.09
C PHE A 113 4.21 11.69 -2.83
N PHE A 114 5.15 12.13 -3.67
CA PHE A 114 4.95 13.28 -4.56
C PHE A 114 3.84 13.00 -5.58
N ILE A 115 3.80 11.81 -6.19
CA ILE A 115 2.71 11.43 -7.11
C ILE A 115 1.36 11.44 -6.37
N LEU A 116 1.29 10.88 -5.16
CA LEU A 116 0.07 10.93 -4.35
C LEU A 116 -0.37 12.37 -4.06
N MET A 117 0.56 13.23 -3.66
CA MET A 117 0.30 14.64 -3.40
C MET A 117 -0.12 15.39 -4.68
N ALA A 118 0.50 15.09 -5.82
CA ALA A 118 0.19 15.70 -7.10
C ALA A 118 -1.22 15.32 -7.58
N ILE A 119 -1.64 14.07 -7.37
CA ILE A 119 -3.02 13.63 -7.63
C ILE A 119 -4.00 14.46 -6.79
N GLU A 120 -3.74 14.62 -5.50
CA GLU A 120 -4.60 15.40 -4.60
C GLU A 120 -4.58 16.92 -4.88
N GLY A 121 -3.48 17.43 -5.43
CA GLY A 121 -3.30 18.86 -5.72
C GLY A 121 -4.17 19.39 -6.87
N VAL A 122 -4.79 18.52 -7.68
CA VAL A 122 -5.71 18.94 -8.75
C VAL A 122 -7.04 19.39 -8.13
N PRO A 123 -7.45 20.66 -8.26
CA PRO A 123 -8.69 21.15 -7.66
C PRO A 123 -9.90 20.35 -8.14
N TYR A 124 -10.77 19.96 -7.19
CA TYR A 124 -12.01 19.20 -7.38
C TYR A 124 -11.84 17.76 -7.92
N LEU A 125 -11.07 17.57 -9.00
CA LEU A 125 -10.81 16.25 -9.58
C LEU A 125 -9.85 15.41 -8.73
N GLY A 126 -8.86 16.04 -8.10
CA GLY A 126 -7.84 15.37 -7.30
C GLY A 126 -8.43 14.63 -6.11
N PRO A 127 -9.20 15.28 -5.24
CA PRO A 127 -9.89 14.62 -4.13
C PRO A 127 -10.83 13.48 -4.56
N LEU A 128 -11.52 13.64 -5.70
CA LEU A 128 -12.39 12.60 -6.24
C LEU A 128 -11.57 11.40 -6.74
N ALA A 129 -10.49 11.66 -7.48
CA ALA A 129 -9.59 10.63 -7.95
C ALA A 129 -8.93 9.90 -6.77
N SER A 130 -8.35 10.63 -5.81
CA SER A 130 -7.71 10.04 -4.63
C SER A 130 -8.71 9.28 -3.74
N PHE A 131 -9.98 9.68 -3.71
CA PHE A 131 -11.01 8.88 -3.05
C PHE A 131 -11.25 7.53 -3.73
N ILE A 132 -11.24 7.48 -5.06
CA ILE A 132 -11.52 6.24 -5.83
C ILE A 132 -10.28 5.33 -5.88
N ILE A 133 -9.13 5.87 -6.29
CA ILE A 133 -7.91 5.06 -6.52
C ILE A 133 -6.89 5.15 -5.38
N GLY A 134 -7.04 6.11 -4.46
CA GLY A 134 -6.05 6.33 -3.41
C GLY A 134 -5.94 5.17 -2.44
N GLY A 135 -7.02 4.43 -2.17
CA GLY A 135 -6.96 3.21 -1.38
C GLY A 135 -6.00 2.17 -2.00
N ALA A 136 -6.14 1.90 -3.31
CA ALA A 136 -5.30 0.94 -4.03
C ALA A 136 -3.85 1.40 -4.13
N LEU A 137 -3.62 2.69 -4.42
CA LEU A 137 -2.27 3.27 -4.41
C LEU A 137 -1.63 3.19 -3.02
N MET A 138 -2.41 3.40 -1.97
CA MET A 138 -1.93 3.32 -0.60
C MET A 138 -1.51 1.89 -0.24
N VAL A 139 -2.27 0.88 -0.67
CA VAL A 139 -1.87 -0.54 -0.53
C VAL A 139 -0.53 -0.80 -1.22
N GLY A 140 -0.34 -0.29 -2.44
CA GLY A 140 0.94 -0.42 -3.15
C GLY A 140 2.11 0.28 -2.47
N VAL A 141 1.89 1.48 -1.92
CA VAL A 141 2.90 2.18 -1.09
C VAL A 141 3.26 1.36 0.15
N TRP A 142 2.28 0.78 0.83
CA TRP A 142 2.54 -0.11 1.96
C TRP A 142 3.32 -1.36 1.56
N ARG A 143 3.05 -1.96 0.39
CA ARG A 143 3.87 -3.06 -0.15
C ARG A 143 5.32 -2.64 -0.38
N ALA A 144 5.56 -1.46 -0.93
CA ALA A 144 6.91 -0.94 -1.14
C ALA A 144 7.65 -0.72 0.18
N ILE A 145 6.98 -0.14 1.19
CA ILE A 145 7.58 0.12 2.51
C ILE A 145 7.87 -1.18 3.26
N LEU A 146 6.89 -2.09 3.32
CA LEU A 146 7.05 -3.39 3.99
C LEU A 146 8.03 -4.30 3.25
N GLY A 147 8.11 -4.17 1.92
CA GLY A 147 9.13 -4.75 1.07
C GLY A 147 10.52 -4.24 1.42
N ALA A 148 10.71 -2.92 1.49
CA ALA A 148 11.99 -2.31 1.85
C ALA A 148 12.44 -2.66 3.27
N ILE A 149 11.53 -2.72 4.25
CA ILE A 149 11.82 -3.24 5.59
C ILE A 149 12.31 -4.70 5.53
N GLY A 150 11.74 -5.49 4.63
CA GLY A 150 12.15 -6.87 4.35
C GLY A 150 13.37 -7.01 3.42
N GLY A 151 14.01 -5.90 3.03
CA GLY A 151 15.19 -5.89 2.16
C GLY A 151 14.90 -5.95 0.66
N ARG A 152 13.65 -5.83 0.20
CA ARG A 152 13.32 -5.71 -1.23
C ARG A 152 13.63 -4.28 -1.72
N MET A 153 14.20 -4.16 -2.91
CA MET A 153 14.39 -2.84 -3.53
C MET A 153 13.02 -2.22 -3.86
N PRO A 154 12.69 -1.03 -3.33
CA PRO A 154 11.44 -0.36 -3.67
C PRO A 154 11.52 0.13 -5.12
N ASP A 155 10.42 -0.02 -5.86
CA ASP A 155 10.24 0.56 -7.19
C ASP A 155 8.95 1.39 -7.22
N ILE A 156 8.94 2.47 -8.00
CA ILE A 156 7.76 3.34 -8.13
C ILE A 156 6.57 2.53 -8.66
N GLY A 157 6.80 1.57 -9.56
CA GLY A 157 5.77 0.68 -10.09
C GLY A 157 5.02 -0.11 -9.02
N MET A 158 5.62 -0.34 -7.84
CA MET A 158 4.97 -1.04 -6.74
C MET A 158 3.72 -0.33 -6.21
N MET A 159 3.62 1.00 -6.34
CA MET A 159 2.40 1.72 -5.92
C MET A 159 1.16 1.31 -6.72
N PHE A 160 1.35 0.90 -7.98
CA PHE A 160 0.27 0.44 -8.86
C PHE A 160 -0.06 -1.04 -8.68
N GLN A 161 0.76 -1.79 -7.95
CA GLN A 161 0.47 -3.21 -7.70
C GLN A 161 -0.74 -3.38 -6.79
N GLY A 162 -1.06 -2.41 -5.93
CA GLY A 162 -2.22 -2.49 -5.02
C GLY A 162 -3.59 -2.43 -5.71
N PHE A 163 -3.64 -2.22 -7.02
CA PHE A 163 -4.88 -2.32 -7.81
C PHE A 163 -5.39 -3.77 -7.92
N ASP A 164 -4.55 -4.78 -7.69
CA ASP A 164 -4.97 -6.18 -7.57
C ASP A 164 -6.03 -6.39 -6.46
N ARG A 165 -5.95 -5.58 -5.41
CA ARG A 165 -6.82 -5.60 -4.22
C ARG A 165 -7.76 -4.38 -4.20
N PHE A 166 -8.10 -3.84 -5.38
CA PHE A 166 -8.88 -2.60 -5.51
C PHE A 166 -10.18 -2.62 -4.69
N GLY A 167 -10.94 -3.73 -4.69
CA GLY A 167 -12.21 -3.82 -3.97
C GLY A 167 -12.08 -3.61 -2.45
N ASP A 168 -11.16 -4.34 -1.82
CA ASP A 168 -10.89 -4.20 -0.38
C ASP A 168 -10.28 -2.84 -0.03
N ALA A 169 -9.38 -2.34 -0.89
CA ALA A 169 -8.73 -1.06 -0.70
C ALA A 169 -9.71 0.12 -0.86
N PHE A 170 -10.61 0.06 -1.83
CA PHE A 170 -11.70 1.02 -2.03
C PHE A 170 -12.69 0.96 -0.87
N LEU A 171 -13.07 -0.22 -0.40
CA LEU A 171 -13.96 -0.36 0.75
C LEU A 171 -13.34 0.23 2.03
N ALA A 172 -12.03 0.00 2.24
CA ALA A 172 -11.28 0.64 3.30
C ALA A 172 -11.30 2.17 3.20
N GLN A 173 -11.09 2.70 2.00
CA GLN A 173 -11.12 4.13 1.73
C GLN A 173 -12.52 4.73 1.93
N LEU A 174 -13.56 4.06 1.46
CA LEU A 174 -14.96 4.46 1.59
C LEU A 174 -15.35 4.55 3.06
N ILE A 175 -15.07 3.50 3.85
CA ILE A 175 -15.45 3.46 5.26
C ILE A 175 -14.62 4.45 6.06
N ARG A 176 -13.31 4.55 5.81
CA ARG A 176 -12.47 5.60 6.41
C ARG A 176 -12.99 6.99 6.07
N GLY A 177 -13.38 7.23 4.82
CA GLY A 177 -13.97 8.49 4.36
C GLY A 177 -15.27 8.82 5.08
N ILE A 178 -16.20 7.86 5.21
CA ILE A 178 -17.45 8.02 5.94
C ILE A 178 -17.19 8.31 7.42
N LEU A 179 -16.25 7.59 8.05
CA LEU A 179 -15.91 7.81 9.46
C LEU A 179 -15.30 9.19 9.71
N ILE A 180 -14.39 9.62 8.83
CA ILE A 180 -13.80 10.97 8.90
C ILE A 180 -14.89 12.02 8.67
N PHE A 181 -15.75 11.85 7.66
CA PHE A 181 -16.85 12.76 7.37
C PHE A 181 -17.83 12.86 8.54
N LEU A 182 -18.24 11.73 9.12
CA LEU A 182 -19.12 11.68 10.27
C LEU A 182 -18.47 12.30 11.51
N GLY A 183 -17.16 12.07 11.71
CA GLY A 183 -16.38 12.70 12.77
C GLY A 183 -16.33 14.22 12.63
N PHE A 184 -16.05 14.74 11.43
CA PHE A 184 -16.09 16.17 11.14
C PHE A 184 -17.50 16.74 11.30
N LEU A 185 -18.53 16.05 10.82
CA LEU A 185 -19.92 16.47 11.00
C LEU A 185 -20.27 16.57 12.49
N CYS A 186 -19.90 15.55 13.28
CA CYS A 186 -20.13 15.52 14.72
C CYS A 186 -19.34 16.60 15.46
N LEU A 187 -18.19 17.04 14.95
CA LEU A 187 -17.40 18.14 15.53
C LEU A 187 -17.92 19.52 15.11
N ILE A 188 -18.25 19.70 13.83
CA ILE A 188 -18.62 20.98 13.23
C ILE A 188 -20.07 21.37 13.59
N VAL A 189 -21.01 20.42 13.56
CA VAL A 189 -22.44 20.73 13.80
C VAL A 189 -22.69 21.32 15.18
N PRO A 190 -22.18 20.75 16.29
CA PRO A 190 -22.34 21.36 17.61
C PRO A 190 -21.66 22.73 17.70
N VAL A 191 -20.49 22.90 17.08
CA VAL A 191 -19.77 24.18 17.05
C VAL A 191 -20.58 25.26 16.34
N ILE A 192 -21.19 24.93 15.19
CA ILE A 192 -22.04 25.88 14.45
C ILE A 192 -23.34 26.18 15.20
N ILE A 193 -24.05 25.16 15.70
CA ILE A 193 -25.30 25.36 16.46
C ILE A 193 -25.05 26.27 17.66
N LEU A 194 -23.96 26.01 18.38
CA LEU A 194 -23.57 26.82 19.51
C LEU A 194 -23.19 28.24 19.08
N GLY A 195 -22.44 28.39 17.98
CA GLY A 195 -22.13 29.69 17.37
C GLY A 195 -23.36 30.52 17.02
N ILE A 196 -24.40 29.89 16.48
CA ILE A 196 -25.67 30.57 16.17
C ILE A 196 -26.41 30.94 17.45
N MET A 197 -26.44 30.06 18.46
CA MET A 197 -27.01 30.40 19.76
C MET A 197 -26.31 31.59 20.42
N LEU A 198 -25.00 31.75 20.22
CA LEU A 198 -24.22 32.88 20.74
C LEU A 198 -24.64 34.24 20.15
N HIS A 199 -24.99 34.31 18.86
CA HIS A 199 -25.50 35.56 18.24
C HIS A 199 -26.83 36.05 18.87
N GLY A 200 -27.56 35.19 19.57
CA GLY A 200 -28.77 35.58 20.32
C GLY A 200 -28.49 36.30 21.64
N PHE A 201 -27.24 36.28 22.14
CA PHE A 201 -26.86 36.80 23.46
C PHE A 201 -26.33 38.25 23.46
N ASP A 202 -26.34 38.94 22.32
CA ASP A 202 -25.88 40.34 22.15
C ASP A 202 -26.61 41.38 23.04
N ARG A 203 -27.60 40.97 23.86
CA ARG A 203 -28.42 41.84 24.70
C ARG A 203 -28.12 41.83 26.20
N PHE A 204 -27.13 41.09 26.70
CA PHE A 204 -26.86 41.04 28.15
C PHE A 204 -25.47 41.56 28.49
N GLY A 205 -25.41 42.57 29.37
CA GLY A 205 -24.21 43.26 29.83
C GLY A 205 -23.20 42.42 30.64
N ASP A 206 -23.41 41.11 30.74
CA ASP A 206 -22.53 40.13 31.40
C ASP A 206 -21.78 39.23 30.39
N ALA A 207 -21.46 39.79 29.21
CA ALA A 207 -20.94 39.04 28.06
C ALA A 207 -19.62 38.29 28.34
N SER A 208 -18.74 38.77 29.22
CA SER A 208 -17.40 38.16 29.41
C SER A 208 -17.44 36.78 30.09
N LEU A 209 -18.31 36.58 31.09
CA LEU A 209 -18.42 35.31 31.82
C LEU A 209 -19.09 34.23 30.95
N ALA A 210 -20.11 34.60 30.18
CA ALA A 210 -20.80 33.68 29.28
C ALA A 210 -19.87 33.17 28.16
N HIS A 211 -19.05 34.04 27.56
CA HIS A 211 -18.07 33.63 26.55
C HIS A 211 -16.99 32.71 27.14
N LEU A 212 -16.55 32.94 28.38
CA LEU A 212 -15.58 32.07 29.06
C LEU A 212 -16.15 30.67 29.32
N ILE A 213 -17.34 30.58 29.91
CA ILE A 213 -18.01 29.30 30.18
C ILE A 213 -18.25 28.54 28.88
N MET A 214 -18.68 29.23 27.82
CA MET A 214 -18.92 28.62 26.51
C MET A 214 -17.63 28.16 25.83
N GLY A 215 -16.55 28.96 25.91
CA GLY A 215 -15.23 28.54 25.44
C GLY A 215 -14.75 27.26 26.13
N ILE A 216 -15.00 27.14 27.45
CA ILE A 216 -14.71 25.91 28.21
C ILE A 216 -15.58 24.75 27.72
N LEU A 217 -16.88 24.95 27.48
CA LEU A 217 -17.79 23.90 26.99
C LEU A 217 -17.43 23.43 25.57
N ILE A 218 -17.08 24.33 24.67
CA ILE A 218 -16.59 24.00 23.31
C ILE A 218 -15.29 23.21 23.42
N PHE A 219 -14.33 23.72 24.20
CA PHE A 219 -13.06 23.06 24.42
C PHE A 219 -13.25 21.64 24.97
N LEU A 220 -14.12 21.49 25.97
CA LEU A 220 -14.44 20.20 26.56
C LEU A 220 -15.14 19.27 25.56
N GLY A 221 -16.05 19.79 24.72
CA GLY A 221 -16.73 19.02 23.68
C GLY A 221 -15.76 18.51 22.60
N VAL A 222 -14.89 19.38 22.09
CA VAL A 222 -13.84 19.01 21.12
C VAL A 222 -12.87 18.00 21.74
N LEU A 223 -12.47 18.21 22.99
CA LEU A 223 -11.60 17.29 23.72
C LEU A 223 -12.26 15.91 23.87
N CYS A 224 -13.53 15.87 24.29
CA CYS A 224 -14.31 14.65 24.46
C CYS A 224 -14.45 13.87 23.15
N LEU A 225 -14.66 14.54 22.01
CA LEU A 225 -14.83 13.88 20.71
C LEU A 225 -13.49 13.49 20.05
N SER A 226 -12.40 14.21 20.37
CA SER A 226 -11.07 13.92 19.83
C SER A 226 -10.49 12.62 20.39
N VAL A 227 -10.70 12.32 21.68
CA VAL A 227 -10.21 11.09 22.32
C VAL A 227 -10.69 9.81 21.61
N PRO A 228 -12.00 9.57 21.38
CA PRO A 228 -12.46 8.38 20.67
C PRO A 228 -11.97 8.36 19.22
N GLY A 229 -11.89 9.51 18.55
CA GLY A 229 -11.34 9.61 17.20
C GLY A 229 -9.87 9.17 17.11
N ILE A 230 -9.04 9.58 18.07
CA ILE A 230 -7.63 9.16 18.18
C ILE A 230 -7.53 7.66 18.47
N ILE A 231 -8.35 7.13 19.38
CA ILE A 231 -8.35 5.70 19.71
C ILE A 231 -8.71 4.86 18.49
N LEU A 232 -9.77 5.24 17.75
CA LEU A 232 -10.18 4.56 16.52
C LEU A 232 -9.09 4.64 15.44
N SER A 233 -8.45 5.79 15.30
CA SER A 233 -7.35 6.00 14.35
C SER A 233 -6.18 5.07 14.64
N ILE A 234 -5.77 4.94 15.90
CA ILE A 234 -4.70 4.02 16.32
C ILE A 234 -5.13 2.57 16.12
N MET A 235 -6.37 2.24 16.45
CA MET A 235 -6.92 0.88 16.35
C MET A 235 -6.91 0.36 14.90
N TRP A 236 -7.17 1.22 13.92
CA TRP A 236 -7.28 0.87 12.49
C TRP A 236 -6.12 1.36 11.62
N MET A 237 -5.07 1.93 12.21
CA MET A 237 -3.92 2.44 11.46
C MET A 237 -3.23 1.38 10.59
N PHE A 238 -3.27 0.11 11.00
CA PHE A 238 -2.63 -0.99 10.28
C PHE A 238 -3.54 -1.73 9.30
N THR A 239 -4.73 -1.23 9.00
CA THR A 239 -5.64 -1.89 8.03
C THR A 239 -5.02 -1.98 6.63
N TYR A 240 -4.46 -0.91 6.09
CA TYR A 240 -3.81 -0.95 4.77
C TYR A 240 -2.57 -1.87 4.72
N PRO A 241 -1.62 -1.84 5.67
CA PRO A 241 -0.49 -2.78 5.63
C PRO A 241 -0.93 -4.24 5.77
N ILE A 242 -2.02 -4.54 6.51
CA ILE A 242 -2.59 -5.90 6.55
C ILE A 242 -3.16 -6.30 5.19
N ILE A 243 -3.94 -5.42 4.53
CA ILE A 243 -4.49 -5.68 3.19
C ILE A 243 -3.35 -5.86 2.16
N ALA A 244 -2.24 -5.16 2.35
CA ALA A 244 -1.08 -5.20 1.46
C ALA A 244 -0.35 -6.56 1.49
N GLU A 245 -0.31 -7.24 2.62
CA GLU A 245 0.47 -8.47 2.81
C GLU A 245 -0.34 -9.75 2.98
N THR A 246 -1.65 -9.61 3.19
CA THR A 246 -2.55 -10.74 3.44
C THR A 246 -3.72 -10.72 2.47
N ASN A 247 -4.29 -11.90 2.21
CA ASN A 247 -5.51 -12.05 1.43
C ASN A 247 -6.79 -11.83 2.27
N LEU A 248 -6.67 -11.23 3.46
CA LEU A 248 -7.80 -10.96 4.34
C LEU A 248 -8.72 -9.89 3.72
N GLY A 249 -10.02 -10.11 3.73
CA GLY A 249 -10.97 -9.08 3.30
C GLY A 249 -10.90 -7.84 4.20
N PHE A 250 -11.45 -6.71 3.75
CA PHE A 250 -11.44 -5.44 4.49
C PHE A 250 -11.84 -5.58 5.98
N TRP A 251 -12.96 -6.24 6.26
CA TRP A 251 -13.49 -6.34 7.64
C TRP A 251 -12.62 -7.21 8.54
N GLU A 252 -11.94 -8.20 7.96
CA GLU A 252 -10.99 -9.04 8.67
C GLU A 252 -9.69 -8.28 8.95
N ALA A 253 -9.21 -7.49 7.97
CA ALA A 253 -8.04 -6.64 8.13
C ALA A 253 -8.24 -5.56 9.21
N MET A 254 -9.43 -4.97 9.33
CA MET A 254 -9.74 -4.04 10.43
C MET A 254 -9.75 -4.73 11.80
N ARG A 255 -10.36 -5.91 11.90
CA ARG A 255 -10.39 -6.69 13.14
C ARG A 255 -8.98 -7.11 13.55
N GLU A 256 -8.15 -7.50 12.59
CA GLU A 256 -6.76 -7.84 12.84
C GLU A 256 -5.93 -6.62 13.27
N SER A 257 -6.14 -5.44 12.66
CA SER A 257 -5.51 -4.20 13.10
C SER A 257 -5.88 -3.88 14.56
N ALA A 258 -7.17 -4.03 14.92
CA ALA A 258 -7.64 -3.77 16.28
C ALA A 258 -7.02 -4.73 17.30
N ARG A 259 -6.88 -6.01 16.93
CA ARG A 259 -6.23 -7.04 17.75
C ARG A 259 -4.72 -6.77 17.92
N LEU A 260 -4.04 -6.40 16.84
CA LEU A 260 -2.59 -6.11 16.86
C LEU A 260 -2.25 -4.93 17.76
N THR A 261 -3.11 -3.92 17.80
CA THR A 261 -2.85 -2.64 18.49
C THR A 261 -3.23 -2.63 19.97
N GLU A 262 -4.06 -3.57 20.43
CA GLU A 262 -4.73 -3.55 21.74
C GLU A 262 -3.83 -3.22 22.94
N GLU A 263 -2.67 -3.88 23.06
CA GLU A 263 -1.73 -3.70 24.18
C GLU A 263 -0.79 -2.50 24.01
N TYR A 264 -0.66 -1.98 22.79
CA TYR A 264 0.35 -0.97 22.43
C TYR A 264 -0.26 0.38 22.05
N ARG A 265 -1.58 0.59 22.22
CA ARG A 265 -2.27 1.82 21.81
C ARG A 265 -1.60 3.10 22.33
N TRP A 266 -1.21 3.11 23.61
CA TRP A 266 -0.54 4.27 24.20
C TRP A 266 0.85 4.51 23.60
N ARG A 267 1.60 3.45 23.30
CA ARG A 267 2.93 3.57 22.70
C ARG A 267 2.85 4.00 21.22
N LEU A 268 1.84 3.52 20.51
CA LEU A 268 1.52 3.96 19.15
C LEU A 268 1.05 5.42 19.11
N PHE A 269 0.25 5.85 20.10
CA PHE A 269 -0.10 7.25 20.27
C PHE A 269 1.14 8.13 20.44
N LEU A 270 2.07 7.73 21.31
CA LEU A 270 3.34 8.46 21.50
C LEU A 270 4.19 8.46 20.22
N LEU A 271 4.17 7.39 19.42
CA LEU A 271 4.83 7.35 18.11
C LEU A 271 4.22 8.37 17.12
N LEU A 272 2.89 8.47 17.09
CA LEU A 272 2.21 9.48 16.27
C LEU A 272 2.51 10.90 16.76
N LEU A 273 2.49 11.14 18.08
CA LEU A 273 2.83 12.43 18.66
C LEU A 273 4.28 12.83 18.36
N ALA A 274 5.20 11.88 18.47
CA ALA A 274 6.61 12.11 18.18
C ALA A 274 6.87 12.31 16.68
N SER A 275 5.98 11.84 15.80
CA SER A 275 6.05 12.11 14.36
C SER A 275 5.73 13.58 14.01
N ILE A 276 5.03 14.32 14.88
CA ILE A 276 4.67 15.73 14.63
C ILE A 276 5.90 16.63 14.53
N PRO A 277 6.86 16.63 15.49
CA PRO A 277 8.11 17.37 15.34
C PRO A 277 8.88 17.03 14.06
N VAL A 278 8.90 15.75 13.64
CA VAL A 278 9.57 15.32 12.40
C VAL A 278 8.93 15.97 11.18
N LEU A 279 7.59 16.04 11.15
CA LEU A 279 6.84 16.71 10.08
C LEU A 279 7.08 18.22 10.09
N CYS A 280 7.07 18.86 11.28
CA CYS A 280 7.37 20.28 11.43
C CYS A 280 8.79 20.62 10.94
N LEU A 281 9.78 19.81 11.30
CA LEU A 281 11.16 19.96 10.79
C LEU A 281 11.21 19.78 9.27
N GLY A 282 10.49 18.80 8.72
CA GLY A 282 10.35 18.63 7.27
C GLY A 282 9.74 19.85 6.56
N LEU A 283 8.76 20.50 7.19
CA LEU A 283 8.14 21.71 6.64
C LEU A 283 9.11 22.90 6.61
N LEU A 284 9.91 23.07 7.67
CA LEU A 284 10.90 24.14 7.78
C LEU A 284 12.01 24.03 6.72
N VAL A 285 12.28 22.83 6.21
CA VAL A 285 13.22 22.58 5.10
C VAL A 285 12.48 22.73 3.75
N PHE A 286 12.03 23.95 3.45
CA PHE A 286 11.45 24.37 2.15
C PHE A 286 10.27 23.54 1.63
N CYS A 287 9.43 22.97 2.51
CA CYS A 287 8.35 22.03 2.15
C CYS A 287 8.79 20.71 1.49
N LEU A 288 9.95 20.66 0.82
CA LEU A 288 10.53 19.44 0.25
C LEU A 288 10.91 18.44 1.35
N GLY A 289 11.28 18.91 2.54
CA GLY A 289 11.55 18.02 3.68
C GLY A 289 10.33 17.17 4.08
N VAL A 290 9.10 17.62 3.78
CA VAL A 290 7.87 16.84 4.02
C VAL A 290 7.80 15.58 3.16
N LEU A 291 8.26 15.66 1.90
CA LEU A 291 8.29 14.52 0.97
C LEU A 291 9.22 13.40 1.45
N VAL A 292 10.18 13.72 2.33
CA VAL A 292 11.08 12.74 2.97
C VAL A 292 10.57 12.35 4.35
N ALA A 293 10.05 13.30 5.13
CA ALA A 293 9.53 13.05 6.48
C ALA A 293 8.34 12.08 6.48
N ILE A 294 7.42 12.20 5.51
CA ILE A 294 6.26 11.31 5.41
C ILE A 294 6.71 9.84 5.24
N PRO A 295 7.55 9.47 4.24
CA PRO A 295 8.04 8.11 4.12
C PRO A 295 8.74 7.58 5.39
N VAL A 296 9.49 8.43 6.09
CA VAL A 296 10.15 8.04 7.35
C VAL A 296 9.13 7.67 8.42
N ILE A 297 8.06 8.45 8.56
CA ILE A 297 6.96 8.16 9.48
C ILE A 297 6.28 6.85 9.08
N TYR A 298 5.97 6.65 7.80
CA TYR A 298 5.36 5.40 7.33
C TYR A 298 6.28 4.18 7.49
N ALA A 299 7.59 4.33 7.31
CA ALA A 299 8.57 3.28 7.58
C ALA A 299 8.65 2.95 9.07
N ALA A 300 8.62 3.96 9.95
CA ALA A 300 8.55 3.76 11.40
C ALA A 300 7.26 3.03 11.80
N LEU A 301 6.12 3.38 11.19
CA LEU A 301 4.86 2.66 11.37
C LEU A 301 4.95 1.22 10.85
N GLY A 302 5.55 0.99 9.68
CA GLY A 302 5.80 -0.36 9.14
C GLY A 302 6.68 -1.22 10.03
N LEU A 303 7.73 -0.64 10.62
CA LEU A 303 8.58 -1.33 11.61
C LEU A 303 7.82 -1.65 12.88
N SER A 304 6.99 -0.72 13.37
CA SER A 304 6.13 -0.97 14.53
C SER A 304 5.10 -2.08 14.25
N TYR A 305 4.56 -2.12 13.02
CA TYR A 305 3.66 -3.17 12.56
C TYR A 305 4.34 -4.54 12.58
N ARG A 306 5.55 -4.66 12.02
CA ARG A 306 6.37 -5.89 12.06
C ARG A 306 6.70 -6.33 13.48
N PHE A 307 7.04 -5.38 14.36
CA PHE A 307 7.30 -5.66 15.77
C PHE A 307 6.05 -6.26 16.46
N LEU A 308 4.87 -5.70 16.21
CA LEU A 308 3.62 -6.19 16.77
C LEU A 308 3.23 -7.56 16.20
N GLN A 309 3.39 -7.77 14.89
CA GLN A 309 3.19 -9.09 14.28
C GLN A 309 4.07 -10.16 14.93
N ALA A 310 5.37 -9.86 15.11
CA ALA A 310 6.33 -10.78 15.72
C ALA A 310 5.97 -11.11 17.19
N LYS A 311 5.44 -10.14 17.94
CA LYS A 311 5.00 -10.35 19.33
C LYS A 311 3.70 -11.14 19.44
N LYS A 312 2.74 -10.93 18.54
CA LYS A 312 1.39 -11.54 18.62
C LYS A 312 1.21 -12.79 17.74
N GLY A 313 2.26 -13.27 17.07
CA GLY A 313 2.18 -14.46 16.22
C GLY A 313 1.14 -14.31 15.10
N ALA A 314 1.02 -13.10 14.55
CA ALA A 314 0.05 -12.77 13.52
C ALA A 314 0.25 -13.64 12.26
N PRO A 315 -0.79 -13.88 11.45
CA PRO A 315 -0.69 -14.71 10.25
C PRO A 315 0.51 -14.27 9.41
N ALA A 316 1.40 -15.22 9.13
CA ALA A 316 2.61 -15.00 8.36
C ALA A 316 2.27 -14.37 6.99
N PRO A 317 3.18 -13.55 6.42
CA PRO A 317 2.97 -12.97 5.09
C PRO A 317 2.58 -14.06 4.09
N GLY A 318 1.51 -13.84 3.34
CA GLY A 318 1.12 -14.75 2.27
C GLY A 318 2.24 -14.87 1.23
N PRO A 319 2.36 -16.00 0.51
CA PRO A 319 3.32 -16.10 -0.57
C PRO A 319 3.02 -15.00 -1.60
N ALA A 320 4.00 -14.11 -1.79
CA ALA A 320 3.99 -13.04 -2.78
C ALA A 320 4.13 -13.60 -4.19
#